data_AF-Q54GI1-F1
#
_entry.id   AF-Q54GI1-F1
#
_cell.length_a   1.000
_cell.length_b   1.000
_cell.length_c   1.000
_cell.angle_alpha   90.00
_cell.angle_beta   90.00
_cell.angle_gamma   90.00
#
_symmetry.space_group_name_H-M   'P 1'
#
loop_
_entity.id
_entity.type
_entity.pdbx_description
1 polymer ?
#
loop_
_entity_poly.entity_id
_entity_poly.type
_entity_poly.pdbx_seq_one_letter_code
_entity_poly.pdbx_strand_id
1 'polypeptide(L)'
;MKYQIFLFFITLLIGYSKVEGVSYLHMTPYLDENCTVSNGENGVGFAFQIGECFGININHSSNNYRVTLDSTGTNGTISEYSDYDITCSEQKSNPDVSYQVGGCYRAPEYANRDIYVATNYVLISIENNPSIPLYGFRETTYGDSACESDPQYYYYYTNDIVFHNGLNEYSSWYCDNDKPYEKLCENSNCKTSSVGGGCIRNFSEWHEKNYFLKSC
;
A
#
# COMPACT_ATOMS: atom_id res chain seq x y z
N MET A 1 28.62 42.24 -26.00
CA MET A 1 27.27 42.20 -25.39
C MET A 1 26.42 40.99 -25.77
N LYS A 2 26.53 40.35 -26.95
CA LYS A 2 25.67 39.19 -27.30
C LYS A 2 25.88 37.93 -26.45
N TYR A 3 27.08 37.68 -25.91
CA TYR A 3 27.35 36.47 -25.12
C TYR A 3 26.87 36.52 -23.66
N GLN A 4 26.61 37.70 -23.08
CA GLN A 4 26.15 37.81 -21.69
C GLN A 4 24.66 37.47 -21.53
N ILE A 5 23.84 37.67 -22.56
CA ILE A 5 22.40 37.36 -22.51
C ILE A 5 22.16 35.84 -22.56
N PHE A 6 23.02 35.09 -23.25
CA PHE A 6 22.84 33.63 -23.39
C PHE A 6 23.12 32.88 -22.07
N LEU A 7 24.07 33.38 -21.26
CA LEU A 7 24.45 32.75 -20.00
C LEU A 7 23.36 32.90 -18.91
N PHE A 8 22.56 33.97 -18.97
CA PHE A 8 21.45 34.20 -18.04
C PHE A 8 20.27 33.24 -18.27
N PHE A 9 20.06 32.75 -19.50
CA PHE A 9 19.01 31.78 -19.79
C PHE A 9 19.37 30.36 -19.33
N ILE A 10 20.64 29.99 -19.36
CA ILE A 10 21.09 28.66 -18.90
C ILE A 10 21.01 28.56 -17.37
N THR A 11 21.36 29.61 -16.62
CA THR A 11 21.23 29.60 -15.16
C THR A 11 19.78 29.62 -14.66
N LEU A 12 18.84 30.19 -15.43
CA LEU A 12 17.42 30.17 -15.06
C LEU A 12 16.78 28.78 -15.21
N LEU A 13 17.27 27.95 -16.15
CA LEU A 13 16.82 26.56 -16.34
C LEU A 13 17.42 25.56 -15.34
N ILE A 14 18.50 25.92 -14.66
CA ILE A 14 19.05 25.15 -13.51
C ILE A 14 18.26 25.48 -12.22
N GLY A 15 17.35 26.46 -12.28
CA GLY A 15 16.44 26.81 -11.19
C GLY A 15 15.40 25.73 -10.95
N TYR A 16 15.73 24.80 -10.05
CA TYR A 16 14.79 24.07 -9.21
C TYR A 16 13.72 23.25 -9.95
N SER A 17 14.13 22.18 -10.63
CA SER A 17 13.33 20.96 -10.53
C SER A 17 13.43 20.49 -9.07
N LYS A 18 12.61 21.09 -8.19
CA LYS A 18 12.27 20.40 -6.94
C LYS A 18 11.55 19.15 -7.40
N VAL A 19 12.24 18.02 -7.39
CA VAL A 19 11.53 16.73 -7.36
C VAL A 19 10.68 16.83 -6.09
N GLU A 20 9.38 17.04 -6.27
CA GLU A 20 8.42 16.99 -5.18
C GLU A 20 8.44 15.54 -4.71
N GLY A 21 9.18 15.30 -3.63
CA GLY A 21 9.27 13.97 -3.05
C GLY A 21 7.92 13.61 -2.45
N VAL A 22 7.46 12.40 -2.71
CA VAL A 22 6.27 11.84 -2.10
C VAL A 22 6.67 11.14 -0.81
N SER A 23 5.91 11.36 0.27
CA SER A 23 6.12 10.70 1.56
C SER A 23 5.02 9.68 1.82
N TYR A 24 5.41 8.53 2.38
CA TYR A 24 4.52 7.44 2.73
C TYR A 24 4.59 7.14 4.22
N LEU A 25 3.44 6.83 4.82
CA LEU A 25 3.39 6.06 6.07
C LEU A 25 3.60 4.60 5.67
N HIS A 26 4.77 4.06 5.97
CA HIS A 26 5.17 2.71 5.59
C HIS A 26 5.06 1.76 6.80
N MET A 27 4.50 0.58 6.55
CA MET A 27 4.20 -0.47 7.51
C MET A 27 4.94 -1.74 7.09
N THR A 28 6.11 -1.99 7.67
CA THR A 28 6.95 -3.16 7.34
C THR A 28 6.49 -4.39 8.11
N PRO A 29 6.24 -5.55 7.47
CA PRO A 29 5.61 -6.70 8.13
C PRO A 29 6.59 -7.55 8.95
N TYR A 30 6.13 -8.04 10.11
CA TYR A 30 6.87 -8.95 11.00
C TYR A 30 5.95 -10.02 11.62
N LEU A 31 6.54 -11.17 12.00
CA LEU A 31 5.81 -12.27 12.64
C LEU A 31 5.35 -11.97 14.07
N ASP A 32 6.09 -11.13 14.79
CA ASP A 32 5.93 -10.96 16.23
C ASP A 32 5.55 -9.54 16.64
N GLU A 33 4.93 -9.42 17.80
CA GLU A 33 4.42 -8.17 18.36
C GLU A 33 5.48 -7.12 18.71
N ASN A 34 6.75 -7.51 18.70
CA ASN A 34 7.88 -6.60 18.91
C ASN A 34 8.56 -6.21 17.60
N CYS A 35 8.06 -6.69 16.46
CA CYS A 35 8.64 -6.47 15.14
C CYS A 35 10.15 -6.80 15.12
N THR A 36 10.49 -7.98 15.64
CA THR A 36 11.89 -8.36 15.87
C THR A 36 12.63 -8.54 14.55
N VAL A 37 13.52 -7.60 14.22
CA VAL A 37 14.28 -7.55 12.95
C VAL A 37 15.05 -8.85 12.67
N SER A 38 15.58 -9.53 13.69
CA SER A 38 16.30 -10.79 13.49
C SER A 38 15.44 -11.95 13.01
N ASN A 39 14.11 -11.85 13.13
CA ASN A 39 13.16 -12.83 12.60
C ASN A 39 12.88 -12.61 11.11
N GLY A 40 13.33 -11.48 10.55
CA GLY A 40 13.08 -11.08 9.17
C GLY A 40 11.67 -10.52 8.96
N GLU A 41 11.49 -9.89 7.80
CA GLU A 41 10.19 -9.41 7.36
C GLU A 41 9.30 -10.61 6.97
N ASN A 42 8.08 -10.66 7.49
CA ASN A 42 7.11 -11.69 7.12
C ASN A 42 5.68 -11.20 7.37
N GLY A 43 4.84 -11.30 6.35
CA GLY A 43 3.45 -10.92 6.40
C GLY A 43 3.06 -9.93 5.31
N VAL A 44 2.01 -9.16 5.60
CA VAL A 44 1.54 -8.09 4.73
C VAL A 44 2.10 -6.76 5.18
N GLY A 45 2.83 -6.10 4.29
CA GLY A 45 3.24 -4.70 4.44
C GLY A 45 2.31 -3.76 3.71
N PHE A 46 2.30 -2.50 4.12
CA PHE A 46 1.44 -1.45 3.56
C PHE A 46 2.21 -0.14 3.43
N ALA A 47 1.85 0.67 2.47
CA ALA A 47 2.30 2.04 2.37
C ALA A 47 1.18 2.93 1.89
N PHE A 48 1.03 4.07 2.57
CA PHE A 48 -0.02 5.04 2.28
C PHE A 48 0.61 6.38 2.01
N GLN A 49 0.30 6.97 0.86
CA GLN A 49 0.78 8.30 0.53
C GLN A 49 0.17 9.32 1.50
N ILE A 50 1.03 10.13 2.11
CA ILE A 50 0.63 11.08 3.13
C ILE A 50 -0.08 12.26 2.46
N GLY A 51 -1.26 12.60 2.96
CA GLY A 51 -2.05 13.74 2.51
C GLY A 51 -3.00 13.41 1.35
N GLU A 52 -2.87 12.25 0.71
CA GLU A 52 -3.73 11.81 -0.39
C GLU A 52 -4.98 11.08 0.11
N CYS A 53 -6.08 11.23 -0.63
CA CYS A 53 -7.31 10.49 -0.43
C CYS A 53 -7.30 9.26 -1.33
N PHE A 54 -7.50 8.07 -0.77
CA PHE A 54 -7.51 6.80 -1.49
C PHE A 54 -8.69 5.93 -1.04
N GLY A 55 -9.24 5.15 -1.96
CA GLY A 55 -10.24 4.14 -1.65
C GLY A 55 -9.57 2.84 -1.22
N ILE A 56 -10.22 2.08 -0.34
CA ILE A 56 -9.90 0.67 -0.11
C ILE A 56 -11.22 -0.08 0.01
N ASN A 57 -11.34 -1.20 -0.70
CA ASN A 57 -12.43 -2.15 -0.52
C ASN A 57 -12.13 -3.14 0.60
N ILE A 58 -12.93 -3.10 1.66
CA ILE A 58 -12.89 -4.09 2.72
C ILE A 58 -14.25 -4.75 2.79
N ASN A 59 -14.32 -6.08 2.61
CA ASN A 59 -15.55 -6.86 2.81
C ASN A 59 -16.79 -6.32 2.05
N HIS A 60 -16.60 -5.90 0.80
CA HIS A 60 -17.65 -5.30 -0.05
C HIS A 60 -18.12 -3.89 0.37
N SER A 61 -17.41 -3.23 1.28
CA SER A 61 -17.57 -1.80 1.57
C SER A 61 -16.42 -1.02 0.95
N SER A 62 -16.73 -0.05 0.10
CA SER A 62 -15.75 0.92 -0.41
C SER A 62 -15.70 2.12 0.53
N ASN A 63 -14.63 2.20 1.33
CA ASN A 63 -14.39 3.34 2.21
C ASN A 63 -13.26 4.19 1.63
N ASN A 64 -13.32 5.51 1.85
CA ASN A 64 -12.22 6.40 1.52
C ASN A 64 -11.40 6.69 2.77
N TYR A 65 -10.09 6.77 2.60
CA TYR A 65 -9.12 6.98 3.67
C TYR A 65 -8.16 8.11 3.32
N ARG A 66 -7.64 8.75 4.36
CA ARG A 66 -6.56 9.73 4.23
C ARG A 66 -5.56 9.54 5.36
N VAL A 67 -4.27 9.57 5.02
CA VAL A 67 -3.21 9.58 6.02
C VAL A 67 -2.73 11.00 6.27
N THR A 68 -2.63 11.38 7.54
CA THR A 68 -2.04 12.66 7.97
C THR A 68 -0.93 12.42 8.98
N LEU A 69 0.03 13.34 9.06
CA LEU A 69 1.02 13.35 10.14
C LEU A 69 0.73 14.48 11.11
N ASP A 70 1.05 14.27 12.37
CA ASP A 70 1.14 15.35 13.35
C ASP A 70 2.24 16.37 12.98
N SER A 71 2.24 17.52 13.66
CA SER A 71 3.23 18.59 13.39
C SER A 71 4.68 18.17 13.64
N THR A 72 4.91 17.09 14.37
CA THR A 72 6.23 16.57 14.71
C THR A 72 6.69 15.43 13.79
N GLY A 73 5.80 14.93 12.92
CA GLY A 73 6.05 13.77 12.05
C GLY A 73 6.22 12.45 12.83
N THR A 74 5.77 12.40 14.09
CA THR A 74 5.95 11.25 14.99
C THR A 74 4.75 10.34 15.07
N ASN A 75 3.57 10.85 14.72
CA ASN A 75 2.35 10.07 14.67
C ASN A 75 1.69 10.25 13.29
N GLY A 76 1.34 9.13 12.67
CA GLY A 76 0.50 9.09 11.49
C GLY A 76 -0.92 8.65 11.85
N THR A 77 -1.92 9.35 11.36
CA THR A 77 -3.33 9.01 11.58
C THR A 77 -3.96 8.62 10.25
N ILE A 78 -4.56 7.43 10.20
CA ILE A 78 -5.41 6.99 9.09
C ILE A 78 -6.86 7.31 9.49
N SER A 79 -7.46 8.26 8.78
CA SER A 79 -8.86 8.65 8.95
C SER A 79 -9.71 8.04 7.85
N GLU A 80 -10.91 7.56 8.18
CA GLU A 80 -11.91 7.15 7.19
C GLU A 80 -13.00 8.21 6.99
N TYR A 81 -13.44 8.30 5.75
CA TYR A 81 -14.36 9.29 5.21
C TYR A 81 -15.60 8.62 4.64
N SER A 82 -16.66 9.42 4.46
CA SER A 82 -17.93 8.98 3.89
C SER A 82 -17.73 8.17 2.61
N ASP A 83 -18.61 7.19 2.43
CA ASP A 83 -18.68 6.43 1.18
C ASP A 83 -18.87 7.43 0.03
N TYR A 84 -18.20 7.20 -1.11
CA TYR A 84 -18.22 8.07 -2.29
C TYR A 84 -17.56 9.45 -2.15
N ASP A 85 -17.02 9.82 -0.99
CA ASP A 85 -16.26 11.06 -0.81
C ASP A 85 -14.80 10.91 -1.26
N ILE A 86 -14.61 10.92 -2.58
CA ILE A 86 -13.29 10.81 -3.23
C ILE A 86 -12.33 11.97 -2.91
N THR A 87 -12.81 13.01 -2.22
CA THR A 87 -12.02 14.17 -1.81
C THR A 87 -11.64 14.15 -0.33
N CYS A 88 -12.15 13.18 0.44
CA CYS A 88 -11.97 13.10 1.89
C CYS A 88 -12.32 14.45 2.58
N SER A 89 -13.51 14.96 2.25
CA SER A 89 -14.12 16.19 2.76
C SER A 89 -15.09 15.98 3.94
N GLU A 90 -15.70 14.81 4.06
CA GLU A 90 -16.67 14.40 5.09
C GLU A 90 -16.12 13.21 5.88
N GLN A 91 -15.39 13.49 6.96
CA GLN A 91 -14.86 12.44 7.84
C GLN A 91 -16.01 11.72 8.59
N LYS A 92 -15.97 10.39 8.66
CA LYS A 92 -16.94 9.63 9.49
C LYS A 92 -16.71 9.94 10.97
N SER A 93 -17.75 9.82 11.78
CA SER A 93 -17.73 10.27 13.19
C SER A 93 -16.83 9.45 14.15
N ASN A 94 -16.08 8.45 13.66
CA ASN A 94 -15.03 7.71 14.37
C ASN A 94 -14.40 6.63 13.47
N PRO A 95 -13.21 6.87 12.89
CA PRO A 95 -12.30 5.74 12.60
C PRO A 95 -10.81 6.12 12.60
N ASP A 96 -10.39 7.15 13.34
CA ASP A 96 -8.98 7.54 13.36
C ASP A 96 -8.14 6.50 14.10
N VAL A 97 -7.35 5.73 13.34
CA VAL A 97 -6.31 4.87 13.89
C VAL A 97 -5.00 5.64 13.81
N SER A 98 -4.42 5.91 14.97
CA SER A 98 -3.12 6.59 15.07
C SER A 98 -2.01 5.60 15.33
N TYR A 99 -0.91 5.79 14.61
CA TYR A 99 0.29 4.97 14.61
C TYR A 99 1.48 5.83 14.97
N GLN A 100 2.23 5.43 15.99
CA GLN A 100 3.48 6.09 16.33
C GLN A 100 4.60 5.55 15.44
N VAL A 101 5.40 6.45 14.84
CA VAL A 101 6.60 6.09 14.10
C VAL A 101 7.59 5.35 15.01
N GLY A 102 8.07 4.20 14.55
CA GLY A 102 8.88 3.25 15.31
C GLY A 102 8.08 2.28 16.19
N GLY A 103 6.75 2.42 16.25
CA GLY A 103 5.88 1.49 16.96
C GLY A 103 5.59 0.21 16.15
N CYS A 104 5.32 -0.89 16.87
CA CYS A 104 4.89 -2.16 16.29
C CYS A 104 3.40 -2.40 16.60
N TYR A 105 2.61 -2.69 15.58
CA TYR A 105 1.15 -2.83 15.69
C TYR A 105 0.67 -4.08 14.97
N ARG A 106 -0.51 -4.59 15.32
CA ARG A 106 -1.17 -5.60 14.49
C ARG A 106 -1.43 -5.01 13.11
N ALA A 107 -1.12 -5.77 12.05
CA ALA A 107 -1.38 -5.36 10.68
C ALA A 107 -2.88 -5.04 10.49
N PRO A 108 -3.22 -3.94 9.78
CA PRO A 108 -4.59 -3.67 9.41
C PRO A 108 -5.10 -4.70 8.39
N GLU A 109 -6.42 -4.78 8.25
CA GLU A 109 -7.10 -5.83 7.47
C GLU A 109 -7.29 -5.45 5.98
N TYR A 110 -6.67 -4.36 5.52
CA TYR A 110 -6.87 -3.77 4.18
C TYR A 110 -6.51 -4.70 3.01
N ALA A 111 -5.66 -5.69 3.26
CA ALA A 111 -5.18 -6.63 2.24
C ALA A 111 -5.51 -8.09 2.57
N ASN A 112 -6.51 -8.31 3.44
CA ASN A 112 -7.11 -9.62 3.64
C ASN A 112 -7.76 -10.11 2.35
N ARG A 113 -7.89 -11.43 2.21
CA ARG A 113 -8.46 -12.07 1.01
C ARG A 113 -9.78 -12.71 1.36
N ASP A 114 -10.88 -12.04 1.05
CA ASP A 114 -12.23 -12.52 1.41
C ASP A 114 -12.30 -12.84 2.92
N ILE A 115 -12.47 -14.13 3.24
CA ILE A 115 -12.55 -14.65 4.61
C ILE A 115 -11.18 -15.07 5.19
N TYR A 116 -10.11 -15.03 4.40
CA TYR A 116 -8.75 -15.37 4.82
C TYR A 116 -8.03 -14.14 5.36
N VAL A 117 -7.61 -14.21 6.63
CA VAL A 117 -6.98 -13.09 7.34
C VAL A 117 -5.48 -13.31 7.50
N ALA A 118 -4.70 -12.27 7.26
CA ALA A 118 -3.29 -12.26 7.65
C ALA A 118 -3.16 -11.94 9.14
N THR A 119 -2.27 -12.65 9.82
CA THR A 119 -1.98 -12.43 11.25
C THR A 119 -0.50 -12.09 11.41
N ASN A 120 -0.12 -10.89 10.96
CA ASN A 120 1.21 -10.34 11.18
C ASN A 120 1.14 -9.01 11.93
N TYR A 121 2.31 -8.53 12.32
CA TYR A 121 2.51 -7.21 12.89
C TYR A 121 3.22 -6.32 11.87
N VAL A 122 3.21 -5.01 12.10
CA VAL A 122 3.85 -4.03 11.24
C VAL A 122 4.62 -2.99 12.05
N LEU A 123 5.84 -2.69 11.60
CA LEU A 123 6.67 -1.60 12.12
C LEU A 123 6.39 -0.33 11.32
N ILE A 124 6.08 0.75 12.03
CA ILE A 124 5.70 2.02 11.41
C ILE A 124 6.94 2.87 11.11
N SER A 125 7.04 3.38 9.88
CA SER A 125 8.07 4.32 9.48
C SER A 125 7.51 5.36 8.51
N ILE A 126 8.26 6.45 8.31
CA ILE A 126 7.99 7.42 7.24
C ILE A 126 9.08 7.24 6.19
N GLU A 127 8.68 6.98 4.96
CA GLU A 127 9.59 6.77 3.85
C GLU A 127 9.33 7.78 2.74
N ASN A 128 10.40 8.35 2.18
CA ASN A 128 10.31 9.31 1.10
C ASN A 128 10.73 8.65 -0.21
N ASN A 129 9.87 8.72 -1.22
CA ASN A 129 10.06 8.09 -2.52
C ASN A 129 10.47 6.60 -2.41
N PRO A 130 9.70 5.77 -1.68
CA PRO A 130 10.00 4.35 -1.56
C PRO A 130 10.02 3.70 -2.95
N SER A 131 10.92 2.73 -3.12
CA SER A 131 10.75 1.79 -4.23
C SER A 131 9.64 0.82 -3.84
N ILE A 132 8.63 0.65 -4.71
CA ILE A 132 7.57 -0.34 -4.48
C ILE A 132 8.25 -1.71 -4.33
N PRO A 133 8.01 -2.44 -3.23
CA PRO A 133 8.58 -3.76 -3.06
C PRO A 133 8.20 -4.69 -4.22
N LEU A 134 9.06 -5.69 -4.46
CA LEU A 134 8.59 -6.88 -5.14
C LEU A 134 7.38 -7.42 -4.36
N TYR A 135 6.45 -8.08 -5.05
CA TYR A 135 5.26 -8.65 -4.41
C TYR A 135 4.21 -7.63 -4.00
N GLY A 136 4.33 -6.43 -4.57
CA GLY A 136 3.47 -5.30 -4.36
C GLY A 136 2.20 -5.38 -5.18
N PHE A 137 1.13 -4.92 -4.56
CA PHE A 137 -0.18 -4.65 -5.11
C PHE A 137 -0.35 -3.15 -4.98
N ARG A 138 -0.30 -2.44 -6.11
CA ARG A 138 -0.37 -0.97 -6.12
C ARG A 138 -1.70 -0.50 -6.67
N GLU A 139 -2.27 0.49 -6.00
CA GLU A 139 -3.44 1.25 -6.46
C GLU A 139 -3.01 2.66 -6.87
N THR A 140 -3.39 3.06 -8.07
CA THR A 140 -3.12 4.40 -8.58
C THR A 140 -4.33 5.01 -9.27
N THR A 141 -4.33 6.35 -9.36
CA THR A 141 -5.41 7.16 -9.92
C THR A 141 -5.76 6.87 -11.38
N TYR A 142 -7.00 7.20 -11.74
CA TYR A 142 -7.52 7.04 -13.08
C TYR A 142 -6.92 8.08 -14.01
N GLY A 143 -6.26 7.57 -15.04
CA GLY A 143 -5.41 8.34 -15.93
C GLY A 143 -4.07 7.63 -16.15
N ASP A 144 -3.67 6.81 -15.18
CA ASP A 144 -2.46 6.01 -15.26
C ASP A 144 -2.75 4.54 -15.63
N SER A 145 -3.16 4.32 -16.88
CA SER A 145 -3.48 2.97 -17.37
C SER A 145 -2.30 2.00 -17.45
N ALA A 146 -1.08 2.49 -17.25
CA ALA A 146 0.15 1.70 -17.19
C ALA A 146 0.59 1.43 -15.74
N CYS A 147 -0.10 2.04 -14.76
CA CYS A 147 0.25 2.04 -13.36
C CYS A 147 1.64 2.67 -13.08
N GLU A 148 2.21 3.49 -13.96
CA GLU A 148 3.59 4.00 -13.88
C GLU A 148 3.83 5.10 -12.84
N SER A 149 2.79 5.76 -12.36
CA SER A 149 2.85 6.82 -11.35
C SER A 149 3.06 6.27 -9.94
N ASP A 150 3.43 7.17 -9.03
CA ASP A 150 3.48 6.87 -7.60
C ASP A 150 2.08 6.48 -7.11
N PRO A 151 1.91 5.29 -6.51
CA PRO A 151 0.61 4.83 -6.06
C PRO A 151 0.16 5.59 -4.81
N GLN A 152 -1.12 5.92 -4.70
CA GLN A 152 -1.65 6.54 -3.48
C GLN A 152 -1.63 5.57 -2.29
N TYR A 153 -1.75 4.28 -2.60
CA TYR A 153 -1.72 3.18 -1.65
C TYR A 153 -1.10 1.95 -2.33
N TYR A 154 -0.26 1.24 -1.61
CA TYR A 154 0.12 -0.11 -1.99
C TYR A 154 0.26 -1.02 -0.78
N TYR A 155 0.03 -2.30 -0.98
CA TYR A 155 0.39 -3.34 -0.02
C TYR A 155 1.27 -4.38 -0.68
N TYR A 156 2.00 -5.16 0.08
CA TYR A 156 2.86 -6.21 -0.46
C TYR A 156 2.87 -7.42 0.45
N TYR A 157 3.08 -8.58 -0.16
CA TYR A 157 3.18 -9.83 0.56
C TYR A 157 4.63 -10.26 0.59
N THR A 158 5.15 -10.62 1.77
CA THR A 158 6.39 -11.39 1.79
C THR A 158 6.13 -12.76 1.16
N ASN A 159 7.17 -13.34 0.54
CA ASN A 159 7.04 -14.69 0.01
C ASN A 159 6.61 -15.67 1.11
N ASP A 160 5.75 -16.62 0.75
CA ASP A 160 5.23 -17.65 1.65
C ASP A 160 4.39 -17.12 2.82
N ILE A 161 3.84 -15.90 2.72
CA ILE A 161 2.83 -15.44 3.68
C ILE A 161 1.65 -16.44 3.72
N VAL A 162 1.12 -16.66 4.92
CA VAL A 162 -0.06 -17.50 5.15
C VAL A 162 -1.23 -16.67 5.67
N PHE A 163 -2.36 -16.79 5.01
CA PHE A 163 -3.66 -16.26 5.45
C PHE A 163 -4.51 -17.42 5.96
N HIS A 164 -5.19 -17.23 7.08
CA HIS A 164 -5.97 -18.28 7.72
C HIS A 164 -7.48 -18.02 7.59
N ASN A 165 -8.25 -19.07 7.32
CA ASN A 165 -9.69 -19.11 7.53
C ASN A 165 -9.99 -20.23 8.55
N GLY A 166 -10.21 -19.86 9.81
CA GLY A 166 -10.30 -20.84 10.89
C GLY A 166 -9.00 -21.64 11.08
N LEU A 167 -9.12 -22.91 11.46
CA LEU A 167 -7.97 -23.74 11.85
C LEU A 167 -7.38 -24.60 10.73
N ASN A 168 -8.19 -24.99 9.74
CA ASN A 168 -7.84 -26.04 8.77
C ASN A 168 -7.75 -25.54 7.32
N GLU A 169 -8.06 -24.27 7.10
CA GLU A 169 -8.01 -23.66 5.79
C GLU A 169 -7.01 -22.52 5.80
N TYR A 170 -6.13 -22.52 4.81
CA TYR A 170 -5.19 -21.43 4.61
C TYR A 170 -4.94 -21.18 3.14
N SER A 171 -4.65 -19.92 2.82
CA SER A 171 -4.11 -19.52 1.53
C SER A 171 -2.68 -19.06 1.74
N SER A 172 -1.75 -19.45 0.87
CA SER A 172 -0.41 -18.88 0.87
C SER A 172 -0.10 -18.24 -0.48
N TRP A 173 0.58 -17.11 -0.44
CA TRP A 173 1.00 -16.39 -1.63
C TRP A 173 2.52 -16.39 -1.77
N TYR A 174 3.00 -16.59 -2.99
CA TYR A 174 4.43 -16.61 -3.30
C TYR A 174 4.67 -16.26 -4.77
N CYS A 175 5.89 -15.84 -5.10
CA CYS A 175 6.35 -15.72 -6.48
C CYS A 175 7.32 -16.85 -6.82
N ASP A 176 7.18 -17.37 -8.03
CA ASP A 176 8.12 -18.31 -8.63
C ASP A 176 8.37 -17.88 -10.08
N ASN A 177 9.63 -17.69 -10.46
CA ASN A 177 10.04 -17.20 -11.78
C ASN A 177 9.26 -15.95 -12.25
N ASP A 178 9.23 -14.90 -11.41
CA ASP A 178 8.55 -13.62 -11.66
C ASP A 178 7.04 -13.76 -11.98
N LYS A 179 6.41 -14.84 -11.46
CA LYS A 179 4.96 -15.06 -11.59
C LYS A 179 4.33 -15.24 -10.22
N PRO A 180 3.18 -14.60 -9.94
CA PRO A 180 2.55 -14.76 -8.66
C PRO A 180 1.67 -16.00 -8.65
N TYR A 181 1.75 -16.73 -7.55
CA TYR A 181 0.97 -17.93 -7.29
C TYR A 181 0.24 -17.82 -5.97
N GLU A 182 -0.91 -18.45 -5.93
CA GLU A 182 -1.68 -18.67 -4.71
C GLU A 182 -1.88 -20.16 -4.53
N LYS A 183 -1.60 -20.64 -3.32
CA LYS A 183 -1.84 -22.01 -2.91
C LYS A 183 -2.93 -21.99 -1.85
N LEU A 184 -4.11 -22.46 -2.22
CA LEU A 184 -5.25 -22.65 -1.33
C LEU A 184 -5.23 -24.08 -0.79
N CYS A 185 -5.32 -24.26 0.51
CA CYS A 185 -5.38 -25.56 1.16
C CYS A 185 -6.61 -25.68 2.05
N GLU A 186 -7.43 -26.70 1.81
CA GLU A 186 -8.61 -27.05 2.62
C GLU A 186 -8.47 -28.49 3.11
N ASN A 187 -8.42 -28.69 4.43
CA ASN A 187 -8.37 -30.03 5.04
C ASN A 187 -7.28 -30.94 4.42
N SER A 188 -6.08 -30.40 4.22
CA SER A 188 -4.91 -31.04 3.56
C SER A 188 -4.95 -31.18 2.03
N ASN A 189 -6.05 -30.81 1.36
CA ASN A 189 -6.10 -30.75 -0.10
C ASN A 189 -5.65 -29.37 -0.56
N CYS A 190 -4.57 -29.30 -1.32
CA CYS A 190 -4.02 -28.03 -1.80
C CYS A 190 -4.15 -27.89 -3.31
N LYS A 191 -4.53 -26.70 -3.76
CA LYS A 191 -4.57 -26.30 -5.17
C LYS A 191 -3.75 -25.03 -5.34
N THR A 192 -2.87 -25.02 -6.34
CA THR A 192 -2.13 -23.84 -6.74
C THR A 192 -2.74 -23.23 -8.00
N SER A 193 -2.91 -21.92 -8.02
CA SER A 193 -3.32 -21.13 -9.18
C SER A 193 -2.35 -19.98 -9.42
N SER A 194 -2.12 -19.64 -10.69
CA SER A 194 -1.45 -18.38 -11.02
C SER A 194 -2.42 -17.22 -10.76
N VAL A 195 -1.87 -16.17 -10.17
CA VAL A 195 -2.55 -14.91 -9.95
C VAL A 195 -2.08 -13.97 -11.07
N GLY A 196 -2.97 -13.49 -11.93
CA GLY A 196 -2.58 -12.60 -13.03
C GLY A 196 -1.98 -11.28 -12.52
N GLY A 197 -0.89 -10.81 -13.13
CA GLY A 197 -0.11 -9.63 -12.70
C GLY A 197 -0.05 -8.49 -13.72
N GLY A 198 -1.18 -8.11 -14.31
CA GLY A 198 -1.27 -6.95 -15.20
C GLY A 198 -1.83 -5.71 -14.50
N CYS A 199 -1.56 -4.53 -15.06
CA CYS A 199 -2.27 -3.31 -14.68
C CYS A 199 -3.71 -3.43 -15.17
N ILE A 200 -4.63 -3.70 -14.24
CA ILE A 200 -6.04 -3.90 -14.54
C ILE A 200 -6.86 -2.80 -13.89
N ARG A 201 -7.91 -2.37 -14.58
CA ARG A 201 -8.91 -1.51 -13.97
C ARG A 201 -9.66 -2.31 -12.91
N ASN A 202 -9.73 -1.79 -11.69
CA ASN A 202 -10.54 -2.42 -10.66
C ASN A 202 -12.02 -2.11 -10.91
N PHE A 203 -12.73 -3.05 -11.55
CA PHE A 203 -14.18 -2.91 -11.78
C PHE A 203 -15.01 -3.39 -10.60
N SER A 204 -14.42 -4.14 -9.67
CA SER A 204 -15.06 -4.55 -8.41
C SER A 204 -15.28 -3.35 -7.50
N GLU A 205 -14.47 -2.32 -7.66
CA GLU A 205 -14.53 -1.04 -6.95
C GLU A 205 -15.13 0.04 -7.86
N TRP A 206 -16.43 -0.03 -8.14
CA TRP A 206 -17.11 0.85 -9.11
C TRP A 206 -16.91 2.35 -8.87
N HIS A 207 -16.49 2.71 -7.66
CA HIS A 207 -16.29 4.08 -7.18
C HIS A 207 -14.83 4.49 -7.20
N GLU A 208 -13.92 3.51 -7.23
CA GLU A 208 -12.49 3.74 -7.26
C GLU A 208 -12.06 3.81 -8.70
N LYS A 209 -11.57 4.99 -9.03
CA LYS A 209 -10.92 5.29 -10.28
C LYS A 209 -9.49 4.74 -10.20
N ASN A 210 -9.34 3.46 -9.83
CA ASN A 210 -8.03 2.90 -9.53
C ASN A 210 -7.60 1.84 -10.55
N TYR A 211 -6.32 1.90 -10.92
CA TYR A 211 -5.63 0.81 -11.58
C TYR A 211 -4.86 0.00 -10.55
N PHE A 212 -4.84 -1.31 -10.76
CA PHE A 212 -4.21 -2.27 -9.88
C PHE A 212 -3.13 -3.06 -10.61
N LEU A 213 -1.91 -3.10 -10.10
CA LEU A 213 -0.84 -3.95 -10.61
C LEU A 213 -0.27 -4.84 -9.51
N LYS A 214 0.02 -6.10 -9.85
CA LYS A 214 0.81 -7.02 -9.02
C LYS A 214 2.23 -7.07 -9.56
N SER A 215 3.23 -6.88 -8.73
CA SER A 215 4.62 -7.18 -9.06
C SER A 215 4.97 -8.58 -8.53
N CYS A 216 5.47 -9.43 -9.42
CA CYS A 216 6.64 -10.26 -9.16
C CYS A 216 7.71 -9.71 -10.12
#